data_AF-A0A1F7NYW2-F1
#
_entry.id   AF-A0A1F7NYW2-F1
#
_cell.length_a   1.000
_cell.length_b   1.000
_cell.length_c   1.000
_cell.angle_alpha   90.00
_cell.angle_beta   90.00
_cell.angle_gamma   90.00
#
_symmetry.space_group_name_H-M   'P 1'
#
loop_
_entity.id
_entity.type
_entity.pdbx_description
1 polymer ?
#
loop_
_entity_poly.entity_id
_entity_poly.type
_entity_poly.pdbx_seq_one_letter_code
_entity_poly.pdbx_strand_id
1 'polypeptide(L)'
;MGEVESLTGVPSYVLRYWESEFKLLRPKKNPAGQRLYRRRDLELVQRIKTLLYDERLTLEGAKKRLLAESRRPTEQLELGMREATYAEALRRIRQRLLALRSRLSS
;
A
#
# COMPACT_ATOMS: atom_id res chain seq x y z
N MET A 1 1.50 10.42 18.00
CA MET A 1 2.09 9.06 18.15
C MET A 1 1.01 8.03 18.44
N GLY A 2 0.17 8.21 19.47
CA GLY A 2 -0.88 7.23 19.81
C GLY A 2 -1.88 6.91 18.68
N GLU A 3 -2.19 7.88 17.81
CA GLU A 3 -3.04 7.64 16.63
C GLU A 3 -2.40 6.66 15.64
N VAL A 4 -1.10 6.81 15.37
CA VAL A 4 -0.35 5.93 14.44
C VAL A 4 -0.25 4.51 15.00
N GLU A 5 -0.04 4.40 16.30
CA GLU A 5 -0.03 3.12 17.01
C GLU A 5 -1.39 2.42 16.93
N SER A 6 -2.49 3.18 17.05
CA SER A 6 -3.85 2.66 16.89
C SER A 6 -4.14 2.19 15.46
N LEU A 7 -3.66 2.93 14.45
CA LEU A 7 -3.90 2.62 13.04
C LEU A 7 -3.06 1.43 12.53
N THR A 8 -1.83 1.28 13.02
CA THR A 8 -0.88 0.27 12.53
C THR A 8 -0.78 -0.95 13.45
N GLY A 9 -1.24 -0.82 14.70
CA GLY A 9 -1.03 -1.81 15.75
C GLY A 9 0.45 -2.02 16.07
N VAL A 10 1.32 -1.06 15.75
CA VAL A 10 2.75 -1.12 16.03
C VAL A 10 3.06 -0.16 17.18
N PRO A 11 3.66 -0.64 18.28
CA PRO A 11 3.96 0.21 19.42
C PRO A 11 4.85 1.39 19.07
N SER A 12 4.63 2.53 19.73
CA SER A 12 5.39 3.76 19.49
C SER A 12 6.91 3.59 19.59
N TYR A 13 7.43 2.71 20.45
CA TYR A 13 8.88 2.46 20.57
C TYR A 13 9.42 1.65 19.37
N VAL A 14 8.64 0.73 18.83
CA VAL A 14 8.99 -0.05 17.62
C VAL A 14 9.02 0.86 16.41
N LEU A 15 8.04 1.77 16.28
CA LEU A 15 8.04 2.79 15.22
C LEU A 15 9.30 3.64 15.25
N ARG A 16 9.73 4.12 16.43
CA ARG A 16 10.99 4.88 16.58
C ARG A 16 12.21 4.06 16.16
N TYR A 17 12.23 2.77 16.49
CA TYR A 17 13.31 1.88 16.07
C TYR A 17 13.30 1.66 14.56
N TRP A 18 12.13 1.50 13.95
CA TRP A 18 12.02 1.39 12.49
C TRP A 18 12.42 2.66 11.77
N GLU A 19 12.15 3.85 12.32
CA GLU A 19 12.64 5.12 11.78
C GLU A 19 14.18 5.18 11.69
N SER A 20 14.91 4.56 12.63
CA SER A 20 16.38 4.51 12.58
C SER A 20 16.90 3.46 11.60
N GLU A 21 16.20 2.32 11.48
CA GLU A 21 16.62 1.21 10.61
C GLU A 21 16.28 1.45 9.13
N PHE A 22 15.08 1.97 8.85
CA PHE A 22 14.55 2.11 7.50
C PHE A 22 14.68 3.56 7.01
N LYS A 23 15.71 3.83 6.20
CA LYS A 23 15.93 5.17 5.62
C LYS A 23 14.74 5.74 4.83
N LEU A 24 13.86 4.87 4.33
CA LEU A 24 12.65 5.24 3.59
C LEU A 24 11.52 5.73 4.51
N LEU A 25 11.54 5.37 5.80
CA LEU A 25 10.54 5.76 6.79
C LEU A 25 11.06 6.95 7.61
N ARG A 26 10.81 8.16 7.09
CA ARG A 26 11.27 9.41 7.71
C ARG A 26 10.10 10.38 7.88
N PRO A 27 9.26 10.20 8.91
CA PRO A 27 8.15 11.11 9.19
C PRO A 27 8.70 12.52 9.46
N LYS A 28 8.00 13.54 8.97
CA LYS A 28 8.39 14.93 9.24
C LYS A 28 8.15 15.26 10.71
N LYS A 29 8.97 16.14 11.27
CA LYS A 29 8.73 16.73 12.59
C LYS A 29 8.00 18.05 12.42
N ASN A 30 6.99 18.31 13.25
CA ASN A 30 6.39 19.63 13.37
C ASN A 30 7.29 20.57 14.19
N PRO A 31 7.01 21.88 14.27
CA PRO A 31 7.81 22.83 15.06
C PRO A 31 7.89 22.48 16.56
N ALA A 32 6.90 21.77 17.09
CA ALA A 32 6.88 21.26 18.47
C ALA A 32 7.66 19.94 18.65
N GLY A 33 8.36 19.44 17.62
CA GLY A 33 9.17 18.22 17.66
C GLY A 33 8.38 16.90 17.57
N GLN A 34 7.06 16.94 17.40
CA GLN A 34 6.21 15.76 17.23
C GLN A 34 6.29 15.22 15.80
N ARG A 35 6.25 13.90 15.67
CA ARG A 35 6.33 13.22 14.38
C ARG A 35 4.96 13.18 13.72
N LEU A 36 4.91 13.62 12.47
CA LEU A 36 3.74 13.60 11.62
C LEU A 36 3.94 12.54 10.54
N TYR A 37 3.23 11.43 10.69
CA TYR A 37 3.19 10.35 9.72
C TYR A 37 2.19 10.70 8.61
N ARG A 38 2.65 10.68 7.37
CA ARG A 38 1.79 10.82 6.20
C ARG A 38 1.24 9.45 5.80
N ARG A 39 0.25 9.44 4.91
CA ARG A 39 -0.34 8.19 4.39
C ARG A 39 0.72 7.22 3.84
N ARG A 40 1.69 7.72 3.09
CA ARG A 40 2.82 6.92 2.58
C ARG A 40 3.68 6.31 3.69
N ASP A 41 3.88 7.03 4.81
CA ASP A 41 4.63 6.51 5.95
C ASP A 41 3.86 5.36 6.62
N LEU A 42 2.52 5.50 6.74
CA LEU A 42 1.65 4.45 7.28
C LEU A 42 1.64 3.19 6.40
N GLU A 43 1.54 3.37 5.07
CA GLU A 43 1.64 2.28 4.09
C GLU A 43 2.99 1.55 4.21
N LEU A 44 4.08 2.31 4.35
CA LEU A 44 5.42 1.75 4.53
C LEU A 44 5.55 1.00 5.86
N VAL A 45 5.02 1.53 6.96
CA VAL A 45 4.97 0.85 8.27
C VAL A 45 4.22 -0.47 8.14
N GLN A 46 3.07 -0.47 7.48
CA GLN A 46 2.29 -1.69 7.27
C GLN A 46 3.05 -2.71 6.41
N ARG A 47 3.76 -2.26 5.38
CA ARG A 47 4.61 -3.14 4.56
C ARG A 47 5.77 -3.72 5.37
N ILE A 48 6.47 -2.91 6.16
CA ILE A 48 7.54 -3.37 7.06
C ILE A 48 6.99 -4.43 8.02
N LYS A 49 5.82 -4.19 8.61
CA LYS A 49 5.15 -5.15 9.51
C LYS A 49 4.93 -6.50 8.82
N THR A 50 4.34 -6.51 7.63
CA THR A 50 4.14 -7.75 6.87
C THR A 50 5.45 -8.47 6.56
N LEU A 51 6.49 -7.74 6.13
CA LEU A 51 7.79 -8.33 5.83
C LEU A 51 8.43 -9.02 7.05
N LEU A 52 8.32 -8.42 8.23
CA LEU A 52 8.97 -8.93 9.44
C LEU A 52 8.14 -10.01 10.14
N TYR A 53 6.82 -9.83 10.24
CA TYR A 53 5.96 -10.72 11.03
C TYR A 53 5.33 -11.83 10.19
N ASP A 54 4.85 -11.51 8.99
CA ASP A 54 4.13 -12.47 8.15
C ASP A 54 5.12 -13.24 7.26
N GLU A 55 6.02 -12.53 6.59
CA GLU A 55 7.04 -13.13 5.70
C GLU A 55 8.30 -13.59 6.46
N ARG A 56 8.38 -13.35 7.78
CA ARG A 56 9.47 -13.77 8.68
C ARG A 56 10.87 -13.35 8.22
N LEU A 57 10.98 -12.23 7.51
CA LEU A 57 12.27 -11.70 7.07
C LEU A 57 13.01 -11.07 8.26
N THR A 58 14.34 -11.10 8.16
CA THR A 58 15.18 -10.28 9.04
C THR A 58 15.08 -8.81 8.65
N LEU A 59 15.51 -7.91 9.54
CA LEU A 59 15.56 -6.46 9.24
C LEU A 59 16.32 -6.16 7.95
N GLU A 60 17.48 -6.81 7.75
CA GLU A 60 18.27 -6.66 6.53
C GLU A 60 17.56 -7.22 5.29
N GLY A 61 16.85 -8.35 5.43
CA GLY A 61 16.02 -8.90 4.36
C GLY A 61 14.89 -7.95 3.95
N ALA A 62 14.18 -7.39 4.93
CA ALA A 62 13.12 -6.42 4.72
C ALA A 62 13.65 -5.14 4.05
N LYS A 63 14.81 -4.61 4.48
CA LYS A 63 15.46 -3.45 3.84
C LYS A 63 15.74 -3.72 2.37
N LYS A 64 16.37 -4.86 2.04
CA LYS A 64 16.66 -5.23 0.65
C LYS A 64 15.40 -5.38 -0.19
N ARG A 65 14.34 -5.99 0.37
CA ARG A 65 13.05 -6.16 -0.33
C ARG A 65 12.40 -4.81 -0.61
N LEU A 66 12.33 -3.91 0.36
CA LEU A 66 11.75 -2.57 0.18
C LEU A 66 12.53 -1.74 -0.84
N LEU A 67 13.85 -1.84 -0.86
CA LEU A 67 14.69 -1.22 -1.89
C LEU A 67 14.38 -1.78 -3.29
N ALA A 68 14.23 -3.09 -3.42
CA ALA A 68 13.84 -3.73 -4.68
C ALA A 68 12.43 -3.33 -5.13
N GLU A 69 11.47 -3.23 -4.21
CA GLU A 69 10.10 -2.77 -4.47
C GLU A 69 10.06 -1.30 -4.89
N SER A 70 10.85 -0.43 -4.25
CA SER A 70 10.93 0.98 -4.63
C SER A 70 11.48 1.22 -6.04
N ARG A 71 12.20 0.23 -6.59
CA ARG A 71 12.70 0.23 -7.97
C ARG A 71 11.73 -0.38 -8.96
N ARG A 72 10.70 -1.12 -8.51
CA ARG A 72 9.61 -1.58 -9.37
C ARG A 72 8.55 -0.47 -9.39
N PRO A 73 8.31 0.19 -10.53
CA PRO A 73 7.36 1.28 -10.57
C PRO A 73 5.97 0.81 -10.12
N THR A 74 5.36 1.58 -9.21
CA THR A 74 3.93 1.53 -8.86
C THR A 74 3.03 1.48 -10.09
N GLU A 75 3.51 1.96 -11.25
CA GLU A 75 2.86 1.85 -12.55
C GLU A 75 2.40 0.43 -12.86
N GLN A 76 3.19 -0.62 -12.56
CA GLN A 76 2.80 -1.98 -12.95
C GLN A 76 1.60 -2.52 -12.13
N LEU A 77 1.47 -2.08 -10.87
CA LEU A 77 0.30 -2.36 -10.04
C LEU A 77 -0.91 -1.49 -10.46
N GLU A 78 -0.69 -0.22 -10.79
CA GLU A 78 -1.74 0.67 -11.32
C GLU A 78 -2.26 0.22 -12.68
N LEU A 79 -1.41 -0.31 -13.55
CA LEU A 79 -1.75 -0.89 -14.85
C LEU A 79 -2.65 -2.13 -14.65
N GLY A 80 -2.27 -3.07 -13.78
CA GLY A 80 -3.10 -4.24 -13.50
C GLY A 80 -4.46 -3.90 -12.87
N MET A 81 -4.50 -2.90 -11.99
CA MET A 81 -5.74 -2.36 -11.40
C MET A 81 -6.63 -1.69 -12.46
N ARG A 82 -6.03 -0.91 -13.37
CA ARG A 82 -6.74 -0.33 -14.52
C ARG A 82 -7.28 -1.40 -15.44
N GLU A 83 -6.49 -2.41 -15.80
CA GLU A 83 -6.94 -3.53 -16.63
C GLU A 83 -8.14 -4.28 -16.02
N ALA A 84 -8.09 -4.56 -14.71
CA ALA A 84 -9.19 -5.22 -14.01
C ALA A 84 -10.50 -4.39 -14.04
N THR A 85 -10.38 -3.08 -13.81
CA THR A 85 -11.53 -2.16 -13.86
C THR A 85 -12.09 -2.00 -15.28
N TYR A 86 -11.23 -1.90 -16.29
CA TYR A 86 -11.64 -1.89 -17.69
C TYR A 86 -12.33 -3.20 -18.10
N ALA A 87 -11.80 -4.36 -17.70
CA ALA A 87 -12.41 -5.65 -18.00
C ALA A 87 -13.81 -5.80 -17.37
N GLU A 88 -14.02 -5.25 -16.18
CA GLU A 88 -15.33 -5.26 -15.52
C GLU A 88 -16.33 -4.29 -16.17
N ALA A 89 -15.88 -3.08 -16.54
CA ALA A 89 -16.67 -2.14 -17.30
C ALA A 89 -17.10 -2.72 -18.66
N LEU A 90 -16.17 -3.37 -19.38
CA LEU A 90 -16.43 -3.99 -20.68
C LEU A 90 -17.44 -5.16 -20.56
N ARG A 91 -17.33 -5.99 -19.50
CA ARG A 91 -18.30 -7.04 -19.20
C ARG A 91 -19.70 -6.48 -18.99
N ARG A 92 -19.84 -5.39 -18.23
CA ARG A 92 -21.13 -4.71 -18.02
C ARG A 92 -21.72 -4.16 -19.32
N ILE A 93 -20.90 -3.50 -20.13
CA ILE A 93 -21.34 -2.96 -21.44
C ILE A 93 -21.81 -4.11 -22.34
N ARG A 94 -21.04 -5.19 -22.44
CA ARG A 94 -21.41 -6.37 -23.23
C ARG A 94 -22.74 -6.98 -22.77
N GLN A 95 -22.94 -7.16 -21.46
CA GLN A 95 -24.20 -7.70 -20.93
C GLN A 95 -25.40 -6.80 -21.23
N ARG A 96 -25.24 -5.47 -21.13
CA ARG A 96 -26.31 -4.52 -21.48
C ARG A 96 -26.68 -4.58 -22.96
N LEU A 97 -25.69 -4.64 -23.85
CA LEU A 97 -25.92 -4.73 -25.29
C LEU A 97 -26.61 -6.05 -25.67
N LEU A 98 -26.22 -7.17 -25.05
CA LEU A 98 -26.88 -8.46 -25.27
C LEU A 98 -28.35 -8.42 -24.81
N ALA A 99 -28.63 -7.82 -23.65
CA ALA A 99 -29.99 -7.66 -23.15
C ALA A 99 -30.87 -6.74 -24.02
N LEU A 100 -30.28 -5.73 -24.67
CA LEU A 100 -31.01 -4.88 -25.61
C LEU A 100 -31.28 -5.61 -26.93
N ARG A 101 -30.29 -6.37 -27.43
CA ARG A 101 -30.44 -7.19 -28.64
C ARG A 101 -31.54 -8.24 -28.48
N SER A 102 -31.62 -8.90 -27.33
CA SER A 102 -32.68 -9.91 -27.10
C SER A 102 -34.08 -9.31 -27.04
N ARG A 103 -34.22 -8.04 -26.63
CA ARG A 103 -35.51 -7.33 -26.58
C ARG A 103 -35.99 -6.83 -27.94
N LEU A 104 -35.07 -6.56 -28.87
CA LEU A 104 -35.37 -6.12 -30.23
C LEU A 104 -35.55 -7.28 -31.21
N SER A 105 -35.32 -8.52 -30.75
CA SER A 105 -35.44 -9.75 -31.54
C SER A 105 -36.73 -10.54 -31.24
N SER A 106 -37.64 -9.98 -30.44
CA SER A 106 -39.01 -10.44 -30.19
C SER A 106 -39.99 -9.42 -30.74
#